data_AF-A0A2I0HHQ3-F1
#
_entry.id   AF-A0A2I0HHQ3-F1
#
_cell.length_a   1.000
_cell.length_b   1.000
_cell.length_c   1.000
_cell.angle_alpha   90.00
_cell.angle_beta   90.00
_cell.angle_gamma   90.00
#
_symmetry.space_group_name_H-M   'P 1'
#
loop_
_entity.id
_entity.type
_entity.pdbx_description
1 polymer ?
#
loop_
_entity_poly.entity_id
_entity_poly.type
_entity_poly.pdbx_seq_one_letter_code
_entity_poly.pdbx_strand_id
1 'polypeptide(L)'
;MLPEGRPLPGAVKQRVGHLLPGGLRSAAAVSGLLLLLFYVSSFNYRYSQDSSDLHRPVALNWRALWPLSCSPMASTPTNLSHIVFGIIGSLNTWKGRKAYVESWWRPNMGFGGAGFAVSYPLVAAMAEKLDGCIKRYPHSRTADYLIYICILDLGIAISPQKGFHQIDLLGNIAGLLSSHPQSPLLSLHHINIVDPVFPSMNRSESINHLMKPGRVDQSRLAQQTICYQREMNWSVSVSWGYSAHIYESILPRYILRKPIETFRPWMGEAKWPMFMFNTRPGDSTNPCEVPHWFFLESIQLGNEDDIVTTYSRAAKRGLIPCSLGGNHSADHIDRIQVFSPAKTRLE
;
A
#
# COMPACT_ATOMS: atom_id res chain seq x y z
N MET A 1 39.90 47.82 -20.83
CA MET A 1 40.59 48.82 -21.67
C MET A 1 41.92 48.20 -22.08
N LEU A 2 41.94 47.36 -23.11
CA LEU A 2 42.15 47.61 -24.57
C LEU A 2 43.64 47.67 -24.94
N PRO A 3 44.09 47.28 -26.16
CA PRO A 3 43.32 46.99 -27.40
C PRO A 3 43.66 45.61 -28.04
N GLU A 4 42.75 44.92 -28.74
CA GLU A 4 42.34 45.04 -30.16
C GLU A 4 43.41 44.84 -31.25
N GLY A 5 43.15 43.89 -32.16
CA GLY A 5 43.84 43.69 -33.44
C GLY A 5 43.19 42.59 -34.32
N ARG A 6 42.47 43.00 -35.36
CA ARG A 6 42.13 42.26 -36.62
C ARG A 6 42.84 43.00 -37.78
N PRO A 7 42.95 42.52 -39.06
CA PRO A 7 42.64 41.20 -39.68
C PRO A 7 43.69 40.65 -40.73
N LEU A 8 43.47 39.37 -41.14
CA LEU A 8 43.69 38.62 -42.43
C LEU A 8 44.45 39.26 -43.63
N PRO A 9 45.12 38.47 -44.54
CA PRO A 9 44.44 37.51 -45.44
C PRO A 9 45.25 36.28 -45.93
N GLY A 10 44.54 35.32 -46.56
CA GLY A 10 45.17 34.32 -47.43
C GLY A 10 44.41 33.01 -47.56
N ALA A 11 43.35 32.99 -48.36
CA ALA A 11 42.69 31.77 -48.76
C ALA A 11 43.60 30.94 -49.69
N VAL A 12 43.84 29.67 -49.35
CA VAL A 12 44.22 28.64 -50.32
C VAL A 12 43.16 27.54 -50.24
N LYS A 13 42.27 27.54 -51.23
CA LYS A 13 41.40 26.40 -51.55
C LYS A 13 42.24 25.42 -52.37
N GLN A 14 42.46 24.22 -51.86
CA GLN A 14 42.76 23.06 -52.71
C GLN A 14 41.93 21.85 -52.26
N ARG A 15 41.21 21.28 -53.23
CA ARG A 15 40.42 20.06 -53.14
C ARG A 15 41.33 18.88 -52.82
N VAL A 16 40.88 18.00 -51.93
CA VAL A 16 41.22 16.58 -51.97
C VAL A 16 39.92 15.79 -51.88
N GLY A 17 39.72 14.93 -52.88
CA GLY A 17 38.50 14.20 -53.12
C GLY A 17 38.24 13.07 -52.13
N HIS A 18 37.04 12.51 -52.28
CA HIS A 18 36.57 11.29 -51.65
C HIS A 18 37.63 10.19 -51.58
N LEU A 19 37.68 9.50 -50.43
CA LEU A 19 37.79 8.03 -50.29
C LEU A 19 37.64 7.69 -48.80
N LEU A 20 36.41 7.51 -48.32
CA LEU A 20 36.14 6.78 -47.06
C LEU A 20 35.82 5.34 -47.45
N PRO A 21 36.63 4.33 -47.10
CA PRO A 21 36.26 2.93 -47.27
C PRO A 21 35.26 2.56 -46.19
N GLY A 22 34.04 2.17 -46.59
CA GLY A 22 32.96 1.68 -45.73
C GLY A 22 33.22 0.35 -45.02
N GLY A 23 34.48 -0.03 -44.78
CA GLY A 23 34.86 -1.29 -44.12
C GLY A 23 35.03 -1.18 -42.60
N LEU A 24 35.36 0.00 -42.06
CA LEU A 24 35.76 0.12 -40.65
C LEU A 24 34.60 0.20 -39.65
N ARG A 25 33.41 0.65 -40.08
CA ARG A 25 32.21 0.68 -39.23
C ARG A 25 31.55 -0.69 -39.07
N SER A 26 31.71 -1.56 -40.08
CA SER A 26 31.17 -2.92 -40.07
C SER A 26 32.01 -3.85 -39.18
N ALA A 27 33.33 -3.70 -39.19
CA ALA A 27 34.22 -4.52 -38.35
C ALA A 27 33.99 -4.30 -36.83
N ALA A 28 33.75 -3.06 -36.40
CA ALA A 28 33.46 -2.75 -35.00
C ALA A 28 32.09 -3.29 -34.55
N ALA A 29 31.06 -3.21 -35.40
CA ALA A 29 29.74 -3.76 -35.11
C ALA A 29 29.74 -5.29 -35.07
N VAL A 30 30.48 -5.95 -35.97
CA VAL A 30 30.64 -7.41 -35.98
C VAL A 30 31.44 -7.88 -34.77
N SER A 31 32.49 -7.17 -34.38
CA SER A 31 33.26 -7.47 -33.17
C SER A 31 32.43 -7.33 -31.89
N GLY A 32 31.59 -6.29 -31.81
CA GLY A 32 30.64 -6.11 -30.70
C GLY A 32 29.59 -7.22 -30.62
N LEU A 33 29.03 -7.65 -31.75
CA LEU A 33 28.07 -8.74 -31.80
C LEU A 33 28.70 -10.08 -31.41
N LEU A 34 29.94 -10.35 -31.86
CA LEU A 34 30.67 -11.56 -31.47
C LEU A 34 30.99 -11.59 -29.98
N LEU A 35 31.37 -10.46 -29.39
CA LEU A 35 31.58 -10.36 -27.93
C LEU A 35 30.28 -10.54 -27.14
N LEU A 36 29.15 -10.00 -27.62
CA LEU A 36 27.85 -10.21 -27.00
C LEU A 36 27.41 -11.67 -27.08
N LEU A 37 27.56 -12.31 -28.24
CA LEU A 37 27.25 -13.72 -28.44
C LEU A 37 28.17 -14.62 -27.60
N PHE A 38 29.46 -14.27 -27.48
CA PHE A 38 30.39 -14.99 -26.62
C PHE A 38 30.05 -14.81 -25.14
N TYR A 39 29.63 -13.61 -24.71
CA TYR A 39 29.17 -13.35 -23.35
C TYR A 39 27.88 -14.12 -23.02
N VAL A 40 26.88 -14.08 -23.91
CA VAL A 40 25.61 -14.82 -23.75
C VAL A 40 25.84 -16.33 -23.80
N SER A 41 26.72 -16.82 -24.67
CA SER A 41 27.10 -18.24 -24.72
C SER A 41 27.85 -18.66 -23.45
N SER A 42 28.75 -17.83 -22.93
CA SER A 42 29.51 -18.14 -21.71
C SER A 42 28.64 -18.12 -20.47
N PHE A 43 27.65 -17.22 -20.40
CA PHE A 43 26.68 -17.16 -19.32
C PHE A 43 25.66 -18.31 -19.39
N ASN A 44 25.15 -18.63 -20.59
CA ASN A 44 24.25 -19.77 -20.78
C ASN A 44 24.96 -21.12 -20.60
N TYR A 45 26.25 -21.22 -20.96
CA TYR A 45 27.06 -22.41 -20.70
C TYR A 45 27.30 -22.59 -19.19
N ARG A 46 27.63 -21.52 -18.45
CA ARG A 46 27.73 -21.58 -16.98
C ARG A 46 26.38 -21.89 -16.32
N TYR A 47 25.28 -21.31 -16.79
CA TYR A 47 23.94 -21.63 -16.27
C TYR A 47 23.54 -23.09 -16.54
N SER A 48 23.90 -23.64 -17.70
CA SER A 48 23.64 -25.05 -18.05
C SER A 48 24.53 -26.04 -17.27
N GLN A 49 25.78 -25.69 -16.99
CA GLN A 49 26.67 -26.51 -16.14
C GLN A 49 26.28 -26.43 -14.65
N ASP A 50 25.84 -25.29 -14.14
CA ASP A 50 25.45 -25.13 -12.73
C ASP A 50 24.04 -25.72 -12.45
N SER A 51 23.19 -25.81 -13.49
CA SER A 51 21.89 -26.47 -13.42
C SER A 51 21.97 -28.01 -13.38
N SER A 52 23.12 -28.61 -13.73
CA SER A 52 23.27 -30.07 -13.73
C SER A 52 23.83 -30.64 -12.42
N ASP A 53 24.37 -29.80 -11.51
CA ASP A 53 24.82 -30.21 -10.18
C ASP A 53 23.83 -29.87 -9.03
N LEU A 54 22.80 -29.05 -9.28
CA LEU A 54 21.79 -28.69 -8.27
C LEU A 54 20.62 -29.69 -8.12
N HIS A 55 20.67 -30.81 -8.84
CA HIS A 55 19.64 -31.87 -8.80
C HIS A 55 20.21 -33.26 -8.47
N ARG A 56 21.30 -33.34 -7.69
CA ARG A 56 21.55 -34.57 -6.92
C ARG A 56 20.74 -34.48 -5.62
N PRO A 57 19.73 -35.36 -5.42
CA PRO A 57 19.16 -35.48 -4.09
C PRO A 57 20.27 -36.02 -3.19
N VAL A 58 20.74 -35.19 -2.27
CA VAL A 58 21.43 -35.71 -1.09
C VAL A 58 20.38 -36.57 -0.39
N ALA A 59 20.49 -37.88 -0.54
CA ALA A 59 19.74 -38.85 0.24
C ALA A 59 20.27 -38.80 1.68
N LEU A 60 19.95 -37.72 2.38
CA LEU A 60 20.00 -37.66 3.82
C LEU A 60 18.95 -38.65 4.29
N ASN A 61 19.45 -39.78 4.80
CA ASN A 61 18.65 -40.85 5.38
C ASN A 61 18.06 -40.35 6.70
N TRP A 62 17.10 -39.44 6.62
CA TRP A 62 16.27 -39.03 7.72
C TRP A 62 15.30 -40.18 7.96
N ARG A 63 15.71 -41.14 8.79
CA ARG A 63 14.76 -42.06 9.42
C ARG A 63 13.80 -41.20 10.23
N ALA A 64 12.68 -40.84 9.60
CA ALA A 64 11.57 -40.16 10.23
C ALA A 64 11.01 -41.08 11.32
N LEU A 65 11.39 -40.83 12.57
CA LEU A 65 10.70 -41.34 13.75
C LEU A 65 9.48 -40.45 14.08
N TRP A 66 8.74 -40.01 13.07
CA TRP A 66 7.45 -39.37 13.26
C TRP A 66 6.35 -40.36 12.86
N PRO A 67 5.42 -40.70 13.75
CA PRO A 67 4.29 -41.53 13.37
C PRO A 67 3.47 -40.79 12.31
N LEU A 68 3.47 -41.34 11.09
CA LEU A 68 2.59 -40.97 9.99
C LEU A 68 1.15 -41.35 10.34
N SER A 69 0.52 -40.52 11.17
CA SER A 69 -0.92 -40.52 11.39
C SER A 69 -1.34 -39.08 11.66
N CYS A 70 -1.21 -38.22 10.64
CA CYS A 70 -1.89 -36.94 10.67
C CYS A 70 -3.30 -37.17 10.13
N SER A 71 -4.19 -37.64 11.01
CA SER A 71 -5.62 -37.44 10.77
C SER A 71 -5.84 -35.94 10.57
N PRO A 72 -6.71 -35.49 9.65
CA PRO A 72 -7.13 -34.11 9.63
C PRO A 72 -7.87 -33.88 10.94
N MET A 73 -7.18 -33.35 11.95
CA MET A 73 -7.87 -32.77 13.09
C MET A 73 -8.77 -31.71 12.48
N ALA A 74 -10.08 -31.93 12.59
CA ALA A 74 -11.07 -30.92 12.30
C ALA A 74 -10.72 -29.72 13.19
N SER A 75 -9.94 -28.79 12.67
CA SER A 75 -9.56 -27.58 13.39
C SER A 75 -10.85 -26.79 13.54
N THR A 76 -11.33 -26.65 14.76
CA THR A 76 -12.42 -25.74 15.07
C THR A 76 -12.05 -24.35 14.53
N PRO A 77 -12.95 -23.67 13.79
CA PRO A 77 -12.67 -22.34 13.26
C PRO A 77 -12.17 -21.39 14.34
N THR A 78 -11.11 -20.65 14.03
CA THR A 78 -10.54 -19.65 14.93
C THR A 78 -11.60 -18.59 15.25
N ASN A 79 -12.10 -18.56 16.48
CA ASN A 79 -12.95 -17.48 16.98
C ASN A 79 -12.13 -16.41 17.76
N LEU A 80 -12.78 -15.32 18.16
CA LEU A 80 -12.17 -14.17 18.87
C LEU A 80 -11.44 -14.55 20.17
N SER A 81 -11.83 -15.63 20.85
CA SER A 81 -11.15 -16.08 22.09
C SER A 81 -9.73 -16.58 21.85
N HIS A 82 -9.37 -16.89 20.59
CA HIS A 82 -8.01 -17.28 20.21
C HIS A 82 -7.09 -16.09 19.89
N ILE A 83 -7.63 -14.87 19.82
CA ILE A 83 -6.89 -13.65 19.50
C ILE A 83 -6.66 -12.87 20.79
N VAL A 84 -5.41 -12.50 21.06
CA VAL A 84 -5.05 -11.66 22.20
C VAL A 84 -4.39 -10.38 21.71
N PHE A 85 -4.86 -9.25 22.22
CA PHE A 85 -4.18 -7.97 22.13
C PHE A 85 -3.32 -7.80 23.39
N GLY A 86 -2.00 -7.94 23.25
CA GLY A 86 -1.06 -7.87 24.36
C GLY A 86 -0.23 -6.58 24.32
N ILE A 87 -0.18 -5.85 25.43
CA ILE A 87 0.88 -4.86 25.68
C ILE A 87 1.99 -5.60 26.41
N ILE A 88 3.16 -5.73 25.80
CA ILE A 88 4.25 -6.55 26.31
C ILE A 88 5.37 -5.64 26.83
N GLY A 89 5.78 -5.86 28.08
CA GLY A 89 6.85 -5.12 28.74
C GLY A 89 7.64 -6.03 29.69
N SER A 90 8.84 -5.61 30.09
CA SER A 90 9.63 -6.30 31.11
C SER A 90 10.09 -5.29 32.16
N LEU A 91 9.66 -5.54 33.41
CA LEU A 91 9.94 -4.71 34.58
C LEU A 91 11.45 -4.66 34.88
N ASN A 92 12.13 -5.80 34.70
CA ASN A 92 13.56 -5.96 34.98
C ASN A 92 14.45 -5.04 34.12
N THR A 93 13.97 -4.67 32.94
CA THR A 93 14.71 -3.87 31.97
C THR A 93 14.10 -2.47 31.79
N TRP A 94 13.11 -2.10 32.61
CA TRP A 94 12.40 -0.81 32.54
C TRP A 94 13.34 0.40 32.70
N LYS A 95 14.26 0.34 33.68
CA LYS A 95 15.18 1.46 34.00
C LYS A 95 16.05 1.88 32.82
N GLY A 96 16.46 0.93 31.97
CA GLY A 96 17.25 1.20 30.77
C GLY A 96 16.42 1.63 29.56
N ARG A 97 15.10 1.36 29.56
CA ARG A 97 14.25 1.50 28.37
C ARG A 97 13.32 2.71 28.34
N LYS A 98 13.31 3.52 29.41
CA LYS A 98 12.52 4.76 29.51
C LYS A 98 12.76 5.73 28.35
N ALA A 99 13.94 5.74 27.75
CA ALA A 99 14.33 6.65 26.67
C ALA A 99 14.04 6.13 25.24
N TYR A 100 13.52 4.91 25.08
CA TYR A 100 13.39 4.21 23.78
C TYR A 100 11.98 4.26 23.17
N VAL A 101 11.16 5.22 23.61
CA VAL A 101 9.77 5.37 23.13
C VAL A 101 9.71 6.04 21.74
N GLU A 102 10.84 6.48 21.20
CA GLU A 102 10.86 7.21 19.94
C GLU A 102 11.74 6.53 18.88
N SER A 103 11.09 6.01 17.82
CA SER A 103 11.51 6.06 16.40
C SER A 103 10.64 5.11 15.56
N TRP A 104 10.40 5.44 14.28
CA TRP A 104 9.44 4.77 13.39
C TRP A 104 10.05 4.39 12.03
N TRP A 105 9.38 3.45 11.35
CA TRP A 105 9.55 2.97 9.95
C TRP A 105 10.51 1.80 9.67
N ARG A 106 9.93 0.63 9.33
CA ARG A 106 10.59 -0.47 8.59
C ARG A 106 9.58 -1.25 7.71
N PRO A 107 9.95 -1.63 6.47
CA PRO A 107 9.10 -2.48 5.64
C PRO A 107 8.92 -3.88 6.25
N ASN A 108 7.74 -4.48 6.04
CA ASN A 108 7.31 -5.79 6.54
C ASN A 108 6.99 -5.89 8.04
N MET A 109 6.98 -4.79 8.80
CA MET A 109 6.36 -4.74 10.12
C MET A 109 5.20 -3.75 10.14
N GLY A 110 4.07 -4.18 10.68
CA GLY A 110 2.96 -3.31 11.05
C GLY A 110 3.01 -2.85 12.50
N PHE A 111 4.08 -3.19 13.23
CA PHE A 111 4.15 -2.97 14.67
C PHE A 111 4.57 -1.55 14.99
N GLY A 112 3.94 -1.02 16.02
CA GLY A 112 3.90 0.39 16.32
C GLY A 112 2.51 0.73 16.85
N GLY A 113 1.95 1.87 16.47
CA GLY A 113 0.65 2.36 16.93
C GLY A 113 -0.52 1.74 16.19
N ALA A 114 -0.29 1.23 14.96
CA ALA A 114 -1.26 0.46 14.20
C ALA A 114 -1.67 -0.83 14.93
N GLY A 115 -0.76 -1.43 15.71
CA GLY A 115 -1.02 -2.67 16.43
C GLY A 115 -0.87 -3.93 15.58
N PHE A 116 -1.08 -5.07 16.22
CA PHE A 116 -0.98 -6.39 15.62
C PHE A 116 -1.74 -7.47 16.38
N ALA A 117 -1.91 -8.62 15.73
CA ALA A 117 -2.49 -9.81 16.31
C ALA A 117 -1.48 -10.96 16.34
N VAL A 118 -1.46 -11.68 17.45
CA VAL A 118 -0.70 -12.92 17.66
C VAL A 118 -1.60 -13.94 18.34
N SER A 119 -1.35 -15.22 18.10
CA SER A 119 -2.08 -16.29 18.76
C SER A 119 -1.67 -16.42 20.22
N TYR A 120 -2.58 -16.88 21.08
CA TYR A 120 -2.26 -17.13 22.49
C TYR A 120 -1.03 -18.03 22.71
N PRO A 121 -0.86 -19.17 22.01
CA PRO A 121 0.32 -20.02 22.19
C PRO A 121 1.65 -19.31 21.89
N LEU A 122 1.66 -18.42 20.89
CA LEU A 122 2.84 -17.61 20.58
C LEU A 122 3.16 -16.64 21.71
N VAL A 123 2.15 -15.97 22.27
CA VAL A 123 2.34 -15.07 23.42
C VAL A 123 2.89 -15.83 24.62
N ALA A 124 2.36 -17.03 24.92
CA ALA A 124 2.83 -17.86 26.02
C ALA A 124 4.31 -18.28 25.82
N ALA A 125 4.67 -18.77 24.63
CA ALA A 125 6.05 -19.15 24.31
C ALA A 125 7.01 -17.96 24.36
N MET A 126 6.56 -16.78 23.93
CA MET A 126 7.35 -15.56 23.97
C MET A 126 7.57 -15.07 25.40
N ALA A 127 6.56 -15.15 26.29
CA ALA A 127 6.67 -14.68 27.66
C ALA A 127 7.82 -15.34 28.43
N GLU A 128 8.07 -16.63 28.20
CA GLU A 128 9.19 -17.36 28.82
C GLU A 128 10.57 -16.90 28.33
N LYS A 129 10.67 -16.47 27.06
CA LYS A 129 11.95 -16.14 26.39
C LYS A 129 12.22 -14.64 26.26
N LEU A 130 11.23 -13.81 26.55
CA LEU A 130 11.27 -12.37 26.30
C LEU A 130 12.42 -11.68 27.00
N ASP A 131 12.65 -11.96 28.29
CA ASP A 131 13.75 -11.36 29.05
C ASP A 131 15.13 -11.71 28.44
N GLY A 132 15.29 -12.93 27.93
CA GLY A 132 16.49 -13.35 27.22
C GLY A 132 16.66 -12.63 25.88
N CYS A 133 15.58 -12.49 25.12
CA CYS A 133 15.57 -11.74 23.86
C CYS A 133 15.95 -10.26 24.07
N ILE A 134 15.35 -9.60 25.07
CA ILE A 134 15.66 -8.19 25.38
C ILE A 134 17.15 -8.02 25.74
N LYS A 135 17.71 -8.93 26.53
CA LYS A 135 19.14 -8.91 26.88
C LYS A 135 20.04 -9.16 25.67
N ARG A 136 19.59 -9.97 24.71
CA ARG A 136 20.31 -10.28 23.46
C ARG A 136 20.37 -9.09 22.51
N TYR A 137 19.33 -8.25 22.48
CA TYR A 137 19.25 -7.07 21.60
C TYR A 137 19.20 -5.75 22.37
N PRO A 138 20.24 -5.41 23.16
CA PRO A 138 20.23 -4.24 24.05
C PRO A 138 20.22 -2.91 23.29
N HIS A 139 20.58 -2.90 22.01
CA HIS A 139 20.62 -1.71 21.16
C HIS A 139 19.40 -1.54 20.26
N SER A 140 18.38 -2.41 20.37
CA SER A 140 17.12 -2.21 19.65
C SER A 140 16.44 -0.95 20.18
N ARG A 141 16.21 0.02 19.29
CA ARG A 141 15.75 1.38 19.67
C ARG A 141 14.25 1.51 19.86
N THR A 142 13.45 0.52 19.45
CA THR A 142 11.99 0.63 19.43
C THR A 142 11.36 -0.69 19.91
N ALA A 143 10.30 -0.58 20.71
CA ALA A 143 9.69 -1.72 21.40
C ALA A 143 9.01 -2.70 20.43
N ASP A 144 8.33 -2.14 19.43
CA ASP A 144 7.70 -2.86 18.32
C ASP A 144 8.68 -3.71 17.51
N TYR A 145 9.83 -3.14 17.14
CA TYR A 145 10.90 -3.84 16.42
C TYR A 145 11.54 -4.92 17.29
N LEU A 146 11.69 -4.65 18.59
CA LEU A 146 12.20 -5.64 19.53
C LEU A 146 11.26 -6.85 19.62
N ILE A 147 9.94 -6.63 19.75
CA ILE A 147 8.97 -7.72 19.76
C ILE A 147 9.00 -8.51 18.46
N TYR A 148 9.10 -7.85 17.31
CA TYR A 148 9.28 -8.52 16.03
C TYR A 148 10.48 -9.46 16.02
N ILE A 149 11.65 -8.97 16.43
CA ILE A 149 12.86 -9.80 16.50
C ILE A 149 12.65 -10.97 17.46
N CYS A 150 12.01 -10.76 18.62
CA CYS A 150 11.73 -11.85 19.56
C CYS A 150 10.79 -12.92 18.98
N ILE A 151 9.83 -12.54 18.15
CA ILE A 151 8.97 -13.50 17.43
C ILE A 151 9.78 -14.27 16.39
N LEU A 152 10.69 -13.61 15.67
CA LEU A 152 11.60 -14.27 14.72
C LEU A 152 12.57 -15.24 15.40
N ASP A 153 13.04 -14.93 16.61
CA ASP A 153 13.89 -15.82 17.41
C ASP A 153 13.18 -17.13 17.81
N LEU A 154 11.84 -17.13 17.80
CA LEU A 154 11.02 -18.34 17.96
C LEU A 154 10.84 -19.11 16.64
N GLY A 155 11.41 -18.63 15.54
CA GLY A 155 11.28 -19.23 14.21
C GLY A 155 9.93 -18.95 13.53
N ILE A 156 9.20 -17.94 13.99
CA ILE A 156 7.84 -17.64 13.50
C ILE A 156 7.88 -16.41 12.61
N ALA A 157 7.44 -16.56 11.36
CA ALA A 157 7.27 -15.46 10.44
C ALA A 157 5.97 -14.69 10.69
N ILE A 158 5.98 -13.40 10.40
CA ILE A 158 4.79 -12.53 10.48
C ILE A 158 4.17 -12.36 9.09
N SER A 159 2.84 -12.25 9.03
CA SER A 159 2.09 -11.97 7.81
C SER A 159 1.66 -10.50 7.76
N PRO A 160 1.85 -9.78 6.64
CA PRO A 160 1.33 -8.42 6.49
C PRO A 160 -0.19 -8.43 6.40
N GLN A 161 -0.85 -7.57 7.19
CA GLN A 161 -2.30 -7.40 7.21
C GLN A 161 -2.65 -5.97 6.81
N LYS A 162 -3.48 -5.81 5.78
CA LYS A 162 -3.77 -4.51 5.15
C LYS A 162 -4.74 -3.62 5.95
N GLY A 163 -5.34 -4.16 7.01
CA GLY A 163 -6.31 -3.47 7.86
C GLY A 163 -5.72 -2.67 9.02
N PHE A 164 -4.46 -2.90 9.38
CA PHE A 164 -3.80 -2.15 10.45
C PHE A 164 -3.10 -0.94 9.86
N HIS A 165 -3.51 0.26 10.27
CA HIS A 165 -2.94 1.50 9.74
C HIS A 165 -2.28 2.33 10.83
N GLN A 166 -1.02 2.64 10.59
CA GLN A 166 -0.22 3.52 11.44
C GLN A 166 -0.61 5.00 11.27
N ILE A 167 -1.12 5.37 10.10
CA ILE A 167 -1.52 6.75 9.75
C ILE A 167 -0.41 7.75 10.09
N ASP A 168 0.83 7.42 9.71
CA ASP A 168 1.94 8.39 9.68
C ASP A 168 1.76 9.32 8.46
N LEU A 169 0.62 10.01 8.45
CA LEU A 169 0.15 10.93 7.42
C LEU A 169 -0.36 12.20 8.10
N LEU A 170 -0.26 13.33 7.40
CA LEU A 170 -0.76 14.62 7.85
C LEU A 170 -1.86 15.13 6.91
N GLY A 171 -2.72 15.98 7.44
CA GLY A 171 -3.81 16.61 6.69
C GLY A 171 -4.97 15.66 6.42
N ASN A 172 -5.57 15.78 5.24
CA ASN A 172 -6.78 15.05 4.86
C ASN A 172 -6.46 13.63 4.36
N ILE A 173 -6.80 12.61 5.14
CA ILE A 173 -6.60 11.20 4.76
C ILE A 173 -7.75 10.59 3.93
N ALA A 174 -8.68 11.39 3.41
CA ALA A 174 -9.84 10.88 2.68
C ALA A 174 -9.48 10.03 1.46
N GLY A 175 -8.41 10.36 0.75
CA GLY A 175 -7.93 9.55 -0.37
C GLY A 175 -7.52 8.13 0.04
N LEU A 176 -6.89 7.98 1.22
CA LEU A 176 -6.50 6.69 1.80
C LEU A 176 -7.75 5.86 2.14
N LEU A 177 -8.65 6.42 2.94
CA LEU A 177 -9.86 5.72 3.40
C LEU A 177 -10.79 5.36 2.23
N SER A 178 -10.93 6.26 1.23
CA SER A 178 -11.78 6.03 0.05
C SER A 178 -11.27 4.90 -0.86
N SER A 179 -10.00 4.54 -0.75
CA SER A 179 -9.35 3.52 -1.58
C SER A 179 -8.88 2.32 -0.74
N HIS A 180 -9.41 2.16 0.47
CA HIS A 180 -9.05 1.06 1.33
C HIS A 180 -9.35 -0.28 0.63
N PRO A 181 -8.41 -1.23 0.65
CA PRO A 181 -8.58 -2.51 -0.04
C PRO A 181 -9.76 -3.30 0.54
N GLN A 182 -10.12 -4.38 -0.17
CA GLN A 182 -11.06 -5.39 0.31
C GLN A 182 -10.42 -6.23 1.42
N SER A 183 -10.20 -5.61 2.58
CA SER A 183 -9.86 -6.27 3.84
C SER A 183 -10.56 -5.53 4.97
N PRO A 184 -10.79 -6.18 6.12
CA PRO A 184 -11.32 -5.50 7.29
C PRO A 184 -10.44 -4.31 7.68
N LEU A 185 -11.05 -3.18 8.00
CA LEU A 185 -10.37 -2.05 8.62
C LEU A 185 -10.24 -2.32 10.11
N LEU A 186 -9.02 -2.56 10.59
CA LEU A 186 -8.77 -3.07 11.95
C LEU A 186 -8.35 -1.95 12.91
N SER A 187 -7.48 -1.04 12.45
CA SER A 187 -7.02 0.07 13.27
C SER A 187 -6.68 1.29 12.43
N LEU A 188 -6.91 2.47 13.02
CA LEU A 188 -6.47 3.76 12.53
C LEU A 188 -5.72 4.45 13.66
N HIS A 189 -4.40 4.36 13.67
CA HIS A 189 -3.57 5.10 14.60
C HIS A 189 -3.51 6.60 14.20
N HIS A 190 -2.96 7.49 15.04
CA HIS A 190 -2.86 8.95 14.81
C HIS A 190 -4.11 9.67 14.26
N ILE A 191 -5.30 9.10 14.46
CA ILE A 191 -6.56 9.65 13.94
C ILE A 191 -6.91 11.01 14.57
N ASN A 192 -6.32 11.31 15.73
CA ASN A 192 -6.44 12.59 16.43
C ASN A 192 -5.56 13.71 15.84
N ILE A 193 -4.58 13.38 14.99
CA ILE A 193 -3.63 14.33 14.40
C ILE A 193 -4.09 14.79 13.01
N VAL A 194 -4.58 13.85 12.20
CA VAL A 194 -5.11 14.14 10.85
C VAL A 194 -6.30 15.08 10.88
N ASP A 195 -6.66 15.66 9.73
CA ASP A 195 -7.87 16.48 9.61
C ASP A 195 -9.13 15.62 9.85
N PRO A 196 -10.27 16.23 10.23
CA PRO A 196 -11.53 15.50 10.33
C PRO A 196 -11.82 14.72 9.05
N VAL A 197 -12.13 13.42 9.19
CA VAL A 197 -12.35 12.53 8.03
C VAL A 197 -13.64 12.85 7.27
N PHE A 198 -14.52 13.69 7.83
CA PHE A 198 -15.69 14.26 7.18
C PHE A 198 -15.58 15.80 7.12
N PRO A 199 -15.75 16.45 5.96
CA PRO A 199 -15.47 17.89 5.77
C PRO A 199 -16.28 18.85 6.65
N SER A 200 -17.48 18.46 7.09
CA SER A 200 -18.42 19.33 7.83
C SER A 200 -18.52 18.98 9.31
N MET A 201 -17.56 18.21 9.84
CA MET A 201 -17.58 17.72 11.22
C MET A 201 -16.25 18.01 11.89
N ASN A 202 -16.26 18.14 13.22
CA ASN A 202 -15.00 18.13 13.97
C ASN A 202 -14.43 16.70 14.06
N ARG A 203 -13.23 16.54 14.62
CA ARG A 203 -12.55 15.23 14.71
C ARG A 203 -13.37 14.19 15.47
N SER A 204 -13.88 14.55 16.66
CA SER A 204 -14.65 13.60 17.49
C SER A 204 -15.96 13.19 16.82
N GLU A 205 -16.70 14.15 16.28
CA GLU A 205 -17.91 13.92 15.50
C GLU A 205 -17.65 13.03 14.30
N SER A 206 -16.57 13.29 13.56
CA SER A 206 -16.19 12.51 12.38
C SER A 206 -15.96 11.05 12.72
N ILE A 207 -15.26 10.75 13.83
CA ILE A 207 -15.02 9.37 14.26
C ILE A 207 -16.30 8.72 14.76
N ASN A 208 -17.11 9.43 15.55
CA ASN A 208 -18.41 8.92 15.98
C ASN A 208 -19.32 8.61 14.79
N HIS A 209 -19.25 9.42 13.73
CA HIS A 209 -19.98 9.23 12.48
C HIS A 209 -19.46 8.05 11.66
N LEU A 210 -18.14 7.90 11.52
CA LEU A 210 -17.52 6.73 10.87
C LEU A 210 -17.89 5.41 11.58
N MET A 211 -18.05 5.44 12.90
CA MET A 211 -18.45 4.27 13.68
C MET A 211 -19.93 3.93 13.56
N LYS A 212 -20.80 4.77 12.98
CA LYS A 212 -22.20 4.40 12.72
C LYS A 212 -22.31 3.18 11.80
N PRO A 213 -21.76 3.19 10.57
CA PRO A 213 -21.75 2.00 9.72
C PRO A 213 -20.88 0.88 10.30
N GLY A 214 -19.78 1.19 11.00
CA GLY A 214 -18.97 0.18 11.68
C GLY A 214 -19.74 -0.64 12.73
N ARG A 215 -20.71 -0.05 13.42
CA ARG A 215 -21.58 -0.77 14.37
C ARG A 215 -22.63 -1.65 13.69
N VAL A 216 -22.97 -1.36 12.44
CA VAL A 216 -23.93 -2.16 11.66
C VAL A 216 -23.22 -3.31 10.96
N ASP A 217 -22.12 -3.02 10.26
CA ASP A 217 -21.26 -4.03 9.65
C ASP A 217 -19.79 -3.56 9.58
N GLN A 218 -19.04 -3.90 10.63
CA GLN A 218 -17.59 -3.66 10.71
C GLN A 218 -16.76 -4.39 9.64
N SER A 219 -17.27 -5.50 9.08
CA SER A 219 -16.50 -6.35 8.16
C SER A 219 -16.21 -5.62 6.85
N ARG A 220 -17.09 -4.72 6.41
CA ARG A 220 -17.02 -4.02 5.11
C ARG A 220 -16.68 -2.53 5.23
N LEU A 221 -16.47 -2.01 6.44
CA LEU A 221 -16.17 -0.60 6.67
C LEU A 221 -14.97 -0.12 5.84
N ALA A 222 -15.17 0.99 5.13
CA ALA A 222 -14.23 1.64 4.20
C ALA A 222 -13.80 0.81 2.97
N GLN A 223 -14.20 -0.45 2.85
CA GLN A 223 -13.77 -1.30 1.74
C GLN A 223 -14.25 -0.75 0.39
N GLN A 224 -13.32 -0.61 -0.56
CA GLN A 224 -13.58 0.00 -1.87
C GLN A 224 -14.16 -0.98 -2.89
N THR A 225 -15.37 -0.72 -3.37
CA THR A 225 -16.02 -1.40 -4.50
C THR A 225 -16.03 -0.49 -5.73
N ILE A 226 -15.72 -1.05 -6.92
CA ILE A 226 -15.65 -0.28 -8.18
C ILE A 226 -16.61 -0.88 -9.21
N CYS A 227 -17.51 -0.03 -9.69
CA CYS A 227 -18.50 -0.32 -10.72
C CYS A 227 -18.36 0.64 -11.91
N TYR A 228 -18.96 0.29 -13.04
CA TYR A 228 -18.92 1.09 -14.25
C TYR A 228 -20.32 1.29 -14.78
N GLN A 229 -20.68 2.53 -15.08
CA GLN A 229 -21.91 2.85 -15.79
C GLN A 229 -21.58 3.20 -17.23
N ARG A 230 -21.76 2.21 -18.11
CA ARG A 230 -21.21 2.24 -19.48
C ARG A 230 -21.93 3.23 -20.39
N GLU A 231 -23.25 3.39 -20.24
CA GLU A 231 -24.02 4.36 -21.03
C GLU A 231 -23.50 5.80 -20.83
N MET A 232 -23.11 6.12 -19.60
CA MET A 232 -22.63 7.45 -19.21
C MET A 232 -21.11 7.58 -19.28
N ASN A 233 -20.38 6.50 -19.62
CA ASN A 233 -18.92 6.41 -19.50
C ASN A 233 -18.38 6.74 -18.10
N TRP A 234 -19.09 6.35 -17.04
CA TRP A 234 -18.70 6.64 -15.68
C TRP A 234 -18.01 5.48 -14.99
N SER A 235 -17.02 5.81 -14.17
CA SER A 235 -16.54 4.91 -13.12
C SER A 235 -17.12 5.35 -11.78
N VAL A 236 -17.66 4.41 -11.03
CA VAL A 236 -18.18 4.65 -9.68
C VAL A 236 -17.32 3.87 -8.70
N SER A 237 -16.78 4.55 -7.69
CA SER A 237 -16.00 3.95 -6.62
C SER A 237 -16.67 4.23 -5.29
N VAL A 238 -17.07 3.19 -4.57
CA VAL A 238 -17.75 3.30 -3.27
C VAL A 238 -16.84 2.71 -2.20
N SER A 239 -16.46 3.52 -1.22
CA SER A 239 -15.91 3.08 0.06
C SER A 239 -17.07 2.93 1.04
N TRP A 240 -17.46 1.68 1.32
CA TRP A 240 -18.70 1.42 2.06
C TRP A 240 -18.64 2.03 3.46
N GLY A 241 -19.68 2.78 3.84
CA GLY A 241 -19.71 3.49 5.12
C GLY A 241 -18.76 4.69 5.23
N TYR A 242 -18.13 5.15 4.14
CA TYR A 242 -17.24 6.33 4.19
C TYR A 242 -17.49 7.33 3.05
N SER A 243 -17.23 6.96 1.80
CA SER A 243 -17.32 7.87 0.66
C SER A 243 -17.78 7.17 -0.62
N ALA A 244 -18.23 7.96 -1.59
CA ALA A 244 -18.53 7.53 -2.94
C ALA A 244 -17.97 8.55 -3.95
N HIS A 245 -17.43 8.07 -5.05
CA HIS A 245 -16.85 8.86 -6.12
C HIS A 245 -17.50 8.52 -7.46
N ILE A 246 -17.77 9.54 -8.25
CA ILE A 246 -18.11 9.39 -9.67
C ILE A 246 -16.99 10.04 -10.49
N TYR A 247 -16.45 9.29 -11.43
CA TYR A 247 -15.50 9.77 -12.43
C TYR A 247 -16.24 9.83 -13.77
N GLU A 248 -16.16 10.96 -14.47
CA GLU A 248 -16.77 11.15 -15.79
C GLU A 248 -15.94 10.50 -16.92
N SER A 249 -15.24 9.41 -16.61
CA SER A 249 -14.50 8.58 -17.57
C SER A 249 -14.40 7.13 -17.06
N ILE A 250 -14.17 6.19 -17.97
CA ILE A 250 -13.89 4.79 -17.62
C ILE A 250 -12.42 4.65 -17.24
N LEU A 251 -12.15 4.60 -15.93
CA LEU A 251 -10.82 4.42 -15.37
C LEU A 251 -10.62 2.95 -14.96
N PRO A 252 -9.46 2.36 -15.29
CA PRO A 252 -9.20 0.97 -14.93
C PRO A 252 -9.05 0.82 -13.40
N ARG A 253 -9.48 -0.32 -12.87
CA ARG A 253 -9.47 -0.59 -11.41
C ARG A 253 -8.08 -0.42 -10.77
N TYR A 254 -7.00 -0.71 -11.48
CA TYR A 254 -5.64 -0.56 -10.95
C TYR A 254 -5.26 0.92 -10.70
N ILE A 255 -5.89 1.86 -11.41
CA ILE A 255 -5.74 3.30 -11.18
C ILE A 255 -6.64 3.71 -10.01
N LEU A 256 -7.91 3.30 -10.01
CA LEU A 256 -8.89 3.68 -8.98
C LEU A 256 -8.54 3.13 -7.58
N ARG A 257 -7.84 1.99 -7.50
CA ARG A 257 -7.32 1.43 -6.26
C ARG A 257 -6.16 2.22 -5.65
N LYS A 258 -5.52 3.10 -6.42
CA LYS A 258 -4.49 3.98 -5.88
C LYS A 258 -5.16 5.17 -5.18
N PRO A 259 -4.87 5.43 -3.91
CA PRO A 259 -5.42 6.59 -3.22
C PRO A 259 -5.01 7.89 -3.92
N ILE A 260 -5.94 8.85 -3.98
CA ILE A 260 -5.63 10.23 -4.34
C ILE A 260 -4.81 10.81 -3.18
N GLU A 261 -3.70 11.47 -3.48
CA GLU A 261 -2.81 12.06 -2.49
C GLU A 261 -3.41 13.33 -1.88
N THR A 262 -4.44 13.15 -1.05
CA THR A 262 -5.08 14.23 -0.27
C THR A 262 -4.32 14.53 1.03
N PHE A 263 -3.32 13.71 1.34
CA PHE A 263 -2.53 13.69 2.56
C PHE A 263 -1.07 13.99 2.27
N ARG A 264 -0.31 14.29 3.32
CA ARG A 264 1.13 14.56 3.25
C ARG A 264 1.91 13.55 4.10
N PRO A 265 3.20 13.32 3.81
CA PRO A 265 4.03 12.48 4.67
C PRO A 265 4.12 13.06 6.09
N TRP A 266 4.29 12.19 7.09
CA TRP A 266 4.50 12.58 8.49
C TRP A 266 5.71 13.50 8.68
N MET A 267 6.81 13.20 7.99
CA MET A 267 8.04 14.00 8.02
C MET A 267 8.08 14.94 6.82
N GLY A 268 8.37 16.22 7.07
CA GLY A 268 8.45 17.25 6.02
C GLY A 268 9.54 16.99 4.97
N GLU A 269 10.63 16.33 5.34
CA GLU A 269 11.75 15.97 4.45
C GLU A 269 11.74 14.48 4.06
N ALA A 270 10.57 13.86 3.92
CA ALA A 270 10.47 12.45 3.53
C ALA A 270 11.18 12.20 2.19
N LYS A 271 12.08 11.21 2.16
CA LYS A 271 12.78 10.81 0.93
C LYS A 271 11.90 9.90 0.09
N TRP A 272 12.06 9.96 -1.22
CA TRP A 272 11.39 9.04 -2.14
C TRP A 272 11.83 7.58 -1.93
N PRO A 273 10.90 6.61 -2.00
CA PRO A 273 9.45 6.77 -2.09
C PRO A 273 8.83 7.27 -0.76
N MET A 274 7.95 8.26 -0.84
CA MET A 274 7.37 8.92 0.36
C MET A 274 6.36 8.06 1.13
N PHE A 275 5.79 7.04 0.47
CA PHE A 275 4.77 6.16 1.05
C PHE A 275 5.08 4.68 0.75
N MET A 276 4.53 3.76 1.56
CA MET A 276 4.63 2.30 1.31
C MET A 276 3.76 1.82 0.16
N PHE A 277 2.97 2.70 -0.45
CA PHE A 277 1.99 2.38 -1.47
C PHE A 277 1.98 3.46 -2.56
N ASN A 278 1.54 3.08 -3.75
CA ASN A 278 1.44 4.01 -4.88
C ASN A 278 0.21 4.92 -4.73
N THR A 279 0.42 6.22 -4.88
CA THR A 279 -0.63 7.24 -4.89
C THR A 279 -0.94 7.72 -6.31
N ARG A 280 -1.98 8.55 -6.43
CA ARG A 280 -2.26 9.39 -7.59
C ARG A 280 -2.11 10.86 -7.21
N PRO A 281 -1.69 11.74 -8.13
CA PRO A 281 -1.59 13.17 -7.86
C PRO A 281 -2.89 13.75 -7.30
N GLY A 282 -2.81 14.47 -6.19
CA GLY A 282 -3.97 15.14 -5.56
C GLY A 282 -4.30 16.49 -6.20
N ASP A 283 -3.39 17.05 -6.98
CA ASP A 283 -3.44 18.36 -7.64
C ASP A 283 -3.77 18.28 -9.14
N SER A 284 -4.19 17.10 -9.63
CA SER A 284 -4.62 16.94 -11.02
C SER A 284 -5.75 17.92 -11.35
N THR A 285 -5.61 18.63 -12.47
CA THR A 285 -6.64 19.50 -13.03
C THR A 285 -7.41 18.83 -14.16
N ASN A 286 -7.10 17.57 -14.45
CA ASN A 286 -7.77 16.81 -15.51
C ASN A 286 -9.20 16.43 -15.06
N PRO A 287 -10.25 16.95 -15.71
CA PRO A 287 -11.63 16.64 -15.32
C PRO A 287 -11.99 15.16 -15.46
N CYS A 288 -11.25 14.39 -16.26
CA CYS A 288 -11.48 12.96 -16.41
C CYS A 288 -10.89 12.12 -15.27
N GLU A 289 -9.96 12.68 -14.49
CA GLU A 289 -9.28 12.01 -13.37
C GLU A 289 -9.75 12.50 -12.00
N VAL A 290 -10.27 13.72 -11.92
CA VAL A 290 -10.79 14.31 -10.68
C VAL A 290 -12.25 13.86 -10.47
N PRO A 291 -12.56 13.13 -9.38
CA PRO A 291 -13.91 12.65 -9.13
C PRO A 291 -14.81 13.74 -8.54
N HIS A 292 -16.12 13.51 -8.63
CA HIS A 292 -17.10 14.12 -7.75
C HIS A 292 -17.07 13.40 -6.40
N TRP A 293 -16.85 14.15 -5.32
CA TRP A 293 -16.75 13.61 -3.95
C TRP A 293 -18.10 13.63 -3.23
N PHE A 294 -18.49 12.46 -2.72
CA PHE A 294 -19.63 12.27 -1.84
C PHE A 294 -19.18 11.57 -0.57
N PHE A 295 -19.66 12.02 0.59
CA PHE A 295 -19.31 11.45 1.89
C PHE A 295 -20.54 10.89 2.57
N LEU A 296 -20.36 9.91 3.45
CA LEU A 296 -21.45 9.29 4.19
C LEU A 296 -22.25 10.37 4.92
N GLU A 297 -23.55 10.41 4.65
CA GLU A 297 -24.50 11.27 5.33
C GLU A 297 -25.30 10.48 6.38
N SER A 298 -25.82 9.31 5.99
CA SER A 298 -26.61 8.47 6.89
C SER A 298 -26.56 6.99 6.50
N ILE A 299 -26.92 6.16 7.47
CA ILE A 299 -27.13 4.72 7.31
C ILE A 299 -28.50 4.38 7.90
N GLN A 300 -29.26 3.57 7.18
CA GLN A 300 -30.59 3.11 7.58
C GLN A 300 -30.68 1.61 7.34
N LEU A 301 -31.37 0.91 8.24
CA LEU A 301 -31.81 -0.46 7.99
C LEU A 301 -33.06 -0.36 7.13
N GLY A 302 -33.01 -0.95 5.93
CA GLY A 302 -34.15 -1.02 5.01
C GLY A 302 -35.14 -2.11 5.40
N ASN A 303 -35.93 -2.59 4.44
CA ASN A 303 -36.78 -3.77 4.63
C ASN A 303 -35.90 -5.01 4.86
N GLU A 304 -36.46 -6.05 5.50
CA GLU A 304 -35.87 -7.13 6.33
C GLU A 304 -34.47 -7.71 6.03
N ASP A 305 -33.80 -7.39 4.93
CA ASP A 305 -32.47 -7.89 4.58
C ASP A 305 -31.51 -6.84 3.94
N ASP A 306 -31.84 -5.54 3.92
CA ASP A 306 -30.99 -4.51 3.28
C ASP A 306 -30.49 -3.41 4.24
N ILE A 307 -29.25 -2.98 4.03
CA ILE A 307 -28.64 -1.79 4.63
C ILE A 307 -28.50 -0.74 3.54
N VAL A 308 -29.08 0.44 3.78
CA VAL A 308 -29.02 1.58 2.87
C VAL A 308 -28.07 2.64 3.43
N THR A 309 -27.00 2.93 2.71
CA THR A 309 -26.11 4.06 3.01
C THR A 309 -26.34 5.19 2.02
N THR A 310 -26.55 6.39 2.54
CA THR A 310 -26.72 7.61 1.74
C THR A 310 -25.47 8.47 1.85
N TYR A 311 -24.97 8.93 0.71
CA TYR A 311 -23.79 9.78 0.59
C TYR A 311 -24.20 11.11 -0.04
N SER A 312 -23.77 12.22 0.54
CA SER A 312 -24.06 13.57 0.06
C SER A 312 -22.81 14.25 -0.48
N ARG A 313 -23.00 15.11 -1.48
CA ARG A 313 -21.92 15.90 -2.08
C ARG A 313 -21.36 16.88 -1.04
N ALA A 314 -20.05 16.80 -0.78
CA ALA A 314 -19.40 17.75 0.13
C ALA A 314 -19.17 19.13 -0.51
N ALA A 315 -18.75 19.14 -1.77
CA ALA A 315 -18.53 20.36 -2.54
C ALA A 315 -18.73 20.11 -4.03
N LYS A 316 -19.02 21.19 -4.77
CA LYS A 316 -18.98 21.15 -6.23
C LYS A 316 -17.54 20.92 -6.70
N ARG A 317 -17.38 20.14 -7.76
CA ARG A 317 -16.06 19.78 -8.31
C ARG A 317 -15.33 21.00 -8.88
N GLY A 318 -16.07 21.97 -9.43
CA GLY A 318 -15.50 23.23 -9.94
C GLY A 318 -14.67 23.08 -11.22
N LEU A 319 -14.83 21.96 -11.94
CA LEU A 319 -14.16 21.68 -13.21
C LEU A 319 -15.20 21.46 -14.31
N ILE A 320 -14.81 21.73 -15.55
CA ILE A 320 -15.64 21.43 -16.72
C ILE A 320 -15.89 19.91 -16.85
N PRO A 321 -16.98 19.49 -17.52
CA PRO A 321 -17.22 18.08 -17.78
C PRO A 321 -16.08 17.41 -18.56
N CYS A 322 -15.81 16.14 -18.28
CA CYS A 322 -14.85 15.36 -19.05
C CYS A 322 -15.35 15.13 -20.49
N SER A 323 -14.63 15.68 -21.47
CA SER A 323 -14.95 15.54 -22.89
C SER A 323 -14.83 14.10 -23.39
N LEU A 324 -13.85 13.35 -22.90
CA LEU A 324 -13.65 11.93 -23.23
C LEU A 324 -14.80 11.04 -22.75
N GLY A 325 -15.56 11.48 -21.74
CA GLY A 325 -16.75 10.79 -21.22
C GLY A 325 -18.01 11.05 -22.05
N GLY A 326 -17.94 11.84 -23.12
CA GLY A 326 -19.11 12.26 -23.89
C GLY A 326 -19.86 13.44 -23.27
N ASN A 327 -19.21 14.23 -22.39
CA ASN A 327 -19.81 15.35 -21.66
C ASN A 327 -21.03 14.98 -20.78
N HIS A 328 -21.14 13.71 -20.41
CA HIS A 328 -22.12 13.24 -19.44
C HIS A 328 -21.71 13.68 -18.04
N SER A 329 -22.09 14.89 -17.64
CA SER A 329 -21.64 15.42 -16.36
C SER A 329 -22.43 14.88 -15.18
N ALA A 330 -21.73 14.59 -14.08
CA ALA A 330 -22.33 14.20 -12.81
C ALA A 330 -22.57 15.39 -11.85
N ASP A 331 -22.40 16.64 -12.31
CA ASP A 331 -22.58 17.84 -11.47
C ASP A 331 -23.99 18.02 -10.91
N HIS A 332 -25.01 17.48 -11.58
CA HIS A 332 -26.41 17.52 -11.15
C HIS A 332 -26.75 16.50 -10.04
N ILE A 333 -25.84 15.59 -9.71
CA ILE A 333 -26.05 14.57 -8.66
C ILE A 333 -25.68 15.16 -7.32
N ASP A 334 -26.60 15.21 -6.36
CA ASP A 334 -26.30 15.69 -5.00
C ASP A 334 -26.19 14.57 -3.97
N ARG A 335 -26.80 13.41 -4.26
CA ARG A 335 -26.83 12.24 -3.37
C ARG A 335 -26.66 10.93 -4.12
N ILE A 336 -26.03 9.98 -3.46
CA ILE A 336 -25.89 8.58 -3.90
C ILE A 336 -26.44 7.68 -2.80
N GLN A 337 -27.29 6.73 -3.17
CA GLN A 337 -27.74 5.67 -2.27
C GLN A 337 -27.13 4.34 -2.69
N VAL A 338 -26.60 3.62 -1.71
CA VAL A 338 -26.01 2.29 -1.89
C VAL A 338 -26.80 1.30 -1.06
N PHE A 339 -27.33 0.29 -1.73
CA PHE A 339 -28.07 -0.82 -1.12
C PHE A 339 -27.12 -1.99 -0.97
N SER A 340 -27.03 -2.55 0.24
CA SER A 340 -26.12 -3.64 0.53
C SER A 340 -26.82 -4.68 1.40
N PRO A 341 -26.62 -5.99 1.18
CA PRO A 341 -27.26 -7.02 2.00
C PRO A 341 -26.88 -6.89 3.48
N ALA A 342 -27.86 -7.03 4.36
CA ALA A 342 -27.71 -7.04 5.82
C ALA A 342 -26.99 -8.30 6.31
N LYS A 343 -27.15 -9.43 5.60
CA LYS A 343 -26.40 -10.66 5.87
C LYS A 343 -24.95 -10.48 5.41
N THR A 344 -24.01 -10.58 6.33
CA THR A 344 -22.60 -10.80 6.03
C THR A 344 -22.51 -12.07 5.17
N ARG A 345 -21.92 -11.99 3.98
CA ARG A 345 -21.50 -13.20 3.28
C ARG A 345 -20.47 -13.88 4.18
N LEU A 346 -20.85 -15.00 4.78
CA LEU A 346 -19.88 -15.94 5.34
C LEU A 346 -19.02 -16.38 4.16
N GLU A 347 -17.75 -15.98 4.17
CA GLU A 347 -16.74 -16.50 3.23
C GLU A 347 -16.54 -18.01 3.42
#